data_AF-A0A6P2AD19-F1
#
_entry.id   AF-A0A6P2AD19-F1
#
_cell.length_a   1.000
_cell.length_b   1.000
_cell.length_c   1.000
_cell.angle_alpha   90.00
_cell.angle_beta   90.00
_cell.angle_gamma   90.00
#
_symmetry.space_group_name_H-M   'P 1'
#
loop_
_entity.id
_entity.type
_entity.pdbx_description
1 polymer ?
#
loop_
_entity_poly.entity_id
_entity_poly.type
_entity_poly.pdbx_seq_one_letter_code
_entity_poly.pdbx_strand_id
1 'polypeptide(L)'
;MRRFYLVVIGVLIIVSITLIVDESLGWLYPADVTPSPGLIAYNSDQLQGRNVYIKQGCVYCHTQQVRPLAIDAPYLYGTRPSLPNDYAYQTPHLMGTERQGPDLTNIGRKYPGEEGKIKLTQLIRNPRLILPAALMPSFDYLSEEQINQLVSYLQFNGSWKEAYDGPITEWTYNYLRDAPNLTEQAIASIDRATQNHISIPIIVTMTLVMICVFYAIWWSWRRGHFYDLEEPAIRMIHHDEGNN
;
A
#
# COMPACT_ATOMS: atom_id res chain seq x y z
N MET A 1 -20.67 32.36 -17.02
CA MET A 1 -19.20 32.41 -17.25
C MET A 1 -18.38 32.70 -15.98
N ARG A 2 -18.48 33.87 -15.32
CA ARG A 2 -17.63 34.20 -14.14
C ARG A 2 -17.69 33.17 -13.00
N ARG A 3 -18.89 32.66 -12.66
CA ARG A 3 -19.07 31.65 -11.60
C ARG A 3 -18.49 30.27 -11.95
N PHE A 4 -18.55 29.89 -13.23
CA PHE A 4 -17.93 28.66 -13.72
C PHE A 4 -16.41 28.70 -13.56
N TYR A 5 -15.76 29.81 -13.93
CA TYR A 5 -14.33 29.99 -13.72
C TYR A 5 -13.94 29.94 -12.24
N LEU A 6 -14.74 30.52 -11.34
CA LEU A 6 -14.49 30.43 -9.89
C LEU A 6 -14.53 28.99 -9.38
N VAL A 7 -15.47 28.16 -9.86
CA VAL A 7 -15.54 26.74 -9.49
C VAL A 7 -14.33 25.98 -10.02
N VAL A 8 -13.98 26.15 -11.29
CA VAL A 8 -12.83 25.47 -11.90
C VAL A 8 -11.52 25.87 -11.20
N ILE A 9 -11.30 27.17 -10.97
CA ILE A 9 -10.12 27.66 -10.26
C ILE A 9 -10.09 27.13 -8.82
N GLY A 10 -11.23 27.11 -8.13
CA GLY A 10 -11.34 26.53 -6.79
C GLY A 10 -10.97 25.05 -6.74
N VAL A 11 -11.47 24.24 -7.69
CA VAL A 11 -11.12 22.81 -7.80
C VAL A 11 -9.63 22.63 -8.08
N LEU A 12 -9.07 23.41 -9.01
CA LEU A 12 -7.64 23.36 -9.32
C LEU A 12 -6.79 23.71 -8.09
N ILE A 13 -7.16 24.75 -7.33
CA ILE A 13 -6.46 25.12 -6.09
C ILE A 13 -6.51 23.98 -5.06
N ILE A 14 -7.69 23.38 -4.84
CA ILE A 14 -7.83 22.28 -3.89
C ILE A 14 -6.96 21.09 -4.30
N VAL A 15 -7.02 20.68 -5.58
CA VAL A 15 -6.20 19.59 -6.11
C VAL A 15 -4.71 19.91 -5.99
N SER A 16 -4.29 21.12 -6.36
CA SER A 16 -2.90 21.55 -6.23
C SER A 16 -2.41 21.53 -4.78
N ILE A 17 -3.21 22.02 -3.82
CA ILE A 17 -2.86 21.97 -2.40
C ILE A 17 -2.71 20.52 -1.94
N THR A 18 -3.64 19.63 -2.31
CA THR A 18 -3.54 18.21 -1.91
C THR A 18 -2.29 17.53 -2.46
N LEU A 19 -1.93 17.78 -3.72
CA LEU A 19 -0.73 17.22 -4.35
C LEU A 19 0.55 17.77 -3.71
N ILE A 20 0.60 19.09 -3.48
CA ILE A 20 1.75 19.74 -2.84
C ILE A 20 1.94 19.22 -1.42
N VAL A 21 0.87 19.09 -0.64
CA VAL A 21 0.96 18.59 0.73
C VAL A 21 1.50 17.16 0.73
N ASP A 22 0.95 16.27 -0.09
CA ASP A 22 1.37 14.86 -0.16
C ASP A 22 2.85 14.72 -0.56
N GLU A 23 3.28 15.40 -1.62
CA GLU A 23 4.68 15.36 -2.06
C GLU A 23 5.63 16.02 -1.04
N SER A 24 5.23 17.14 -0.44
CA SER A 24 6.06 17.87 0.54
C SER A 24 6.35 17.06 1.81
N LEU A 25 5.42 16.17 2.21
CA LEU A 25 5.64 15.29 3.36
C LEU A 25 6.80 14.32 3.12
N GLY A 26 6.98 13.82 1.88
CA GLY A 26 8.11 12.96 1.53
C GLY A 26 9.47 13.66 1.62
N TRP A 27 9.53 14.95 1.32
CA TRP A 27 10.75 15.76 1.48
C TRP A 27 11.08 16.08 2.94
N LEU A 28 10.06 16.29 3.78
CA LEU A 28 10.23 16.56 5.21
C LEU A 28 10.61 15.31 6.00
N TYR A 29 10.13 14.14 5.55
CA TYR A 29 10.37 12.86 6.19
C TYR A 29 10.96 11.88 5.16
N PRO A 30 12.24 12.06 4.77
CA PRO A 30 12.88 11.16 3.81
C PRO A 30 12.82 9.74 4.36
N ALA A 31 12.29 8.82 3.55
CA ALA A 31 12.25 7.41 3.90
C ALA A 31 13.68 6.90 4.10
N ASP A 32 13.87 6.09 5.14
CA ASP A 32 15.11 5.35 5.30
C ASP A 32 15.23 4.35 4.14
N VAL A 33 16.22 4.58 3.28
CA VAL A 33 16.52 3.70 2.12
C VAL A 33 17.60 2.68 2.44
N THR A 34 18.07 2.61 3.69
CA THR A 34 19.04 1.60 4.09
C THR A 34 18.39 0.21 4.00
N PRO A 35 18.99 -0.76 3.30
CA PRO A 35 18.45 -2.11 3.22
C PRO A 35 18.33 -2.74 4.60
N SER A 36 17.26 -3.49 4.83
CA SER A 36 17.09 -4.28 6.04
C SER A 36 18.29 -5.22 6.28
N PRO A 37 18.63 -5.56 7.54
CA PRO A 37 19.72 -6.49 7.83
C PRO A 37 19.58 -7.80 7.05
N GLY A 38 20.67 -8.23 6.40
CA GLY A 38 20.72 -9.44 5.57
C GLY A 38 20.21 -9.26 4.14
N LEU A 39 19.47 -8.18 3.82
CA LEU A 39 19.00 -7.92 2.46
C LEU A 39 20.17 -7.55 1.55
N ILE A 40 20.31 -8.29 0.45
CA ILE A 40 21.29 -8.04 -0.61
C ILE A 40 20.58 -7.74 -1.93
N ALA A 41 21.29 -7.12 -2.86
CA ALA A 41 20.76 -6.86 -4.20
C ALA A 41 20.47 -8.18 -4.95
N TYR A 42 19.44 -8.16 -5.78
CA TYR A 42 19.09 -9.30 -6.63
C TYR A 42 20.21 -9.64 -7.60
N ASN A 43 20.47 -10.94 -7.77
CA ASN A 43 21.32 -11.43 -8.85
C ASN A 43 20.57 -11.43 -10.21
N SER A 44 21.28 -11.75 -11.29
CA SER A 44 20.72 -11.74 -12.65
C SER A 44 19.48 -12.62 -12.79
N ASP A 45 19.52 -13.85 -12.27
CA ASP A 45 18.40 -14.80 -12.40
C ASP A 45 17.18 -14.34 -11.60
N GLN A 46 17.40 -13.78 -10.41
CA GLN A 46 16.33 -13.21 -9.58
C GLN A 46 15.70 -11.97 -10.23
N LEU A 47 16.50 -11.10 -10.87
CA LEU A 47 15.99 -9.95 -11.62
C LEU A 47 15.15 -10.40 -12.82
N GLN A 48 15.62 -11.41 -13.57
CA GLN A 48 14.85 -11.98 -14.67
C GLN A 48 13.57 -12.66 -14.17
N GLY A 49 13.64 -13.38 -13.06
CA GLY A 49 12.49 -14.00 -12.39
C GLY A 49 11.47 -12.97 -11.93
N ARG A 50 11.92 -11.85 -11.36
CA ARG A 50 11.07 -10.71 -11.02
C ARG A 50 10.39 -10.13 -12.25
N ASN A 51 11.09 -10.03 -13.38
CA ASN A 51 10.49 -9.59 -14.64
C ASN A 51 9.43 -10.57 -15.15
N VAL A 52 9.64 -11.88 -15.01
CA VAL A 52 8.63 -12.89 -15.31
C VAL A 52 7.41 -12.70 -14.38
N TYR A 53 7.63 -12.55 -13.08
CA TYR A 53 6.57 -12.31 -12.09
C TYR A 53 5.69 -11.11 -12.46
N ILE A 54 6.31 -9.99 -12.89
CA ILE A 54 5.60 -8.79 -13.34
C ILE A 54 4.85 -9.06 -14.65
N LYS A 55 5.53 -9.62 -15.66
CA LYS A 55 4.95 -9.87 -17.00
C LYS A 55 3.75 -10.81 -16.94
N GLN A 56 3.76 -11.76 -16.02
CA GLN A 56 2.68 -12.71 -15.83
C GLN A 56 1.57 -12.23 -14.90
N GLY A 57 1.69 -11.00 -14.37
CA GLY A 57 0.65 -10.40 -13.53
C GLY A 57 0.48 -11.11 -12.18
N CYS A 58 1.52 -11.80 -11.68
CA CYS A 58 1.42 -12.51 -10.39
C CYS A 58 1.05 -11.57 -9.23
N VAL A 59 1.46 -10.30 -9.33
CA VAL A 59 1.15 -9.22 -8.38
C VAL A 59 -0.34 -8.93 -8.21
N TYR A 60 -1.18 -9.30 -9.19
CA TYR A 60 -2.63 -9.10 -9.10
C TYR A 60 -3.32 -10.08 -8.15
N CYS A 61 -2.73 -11.25 -7.93
CA CYS A 61 -3.30 -12.28 -7.06
C CYS A 61 -2.52 -12.47 -5.76
N HIS A 62 -1.23 -12.13 -5.75
CA HIS A 62 -0.31 -12.38 -4.65
C HIS A 62 0.26 -11.07 -4.12
N THR A 63 0.05 -10.82 -2.82
CA THR A 63 0.74 -9.75 -2.11
C THR A 63 2.19 -10.17 -1.80
N GLN A 64 3.08 -9.19 -1.72
CA GLN A 64 4.41 -9.32 -1.13
C GLN A 64 4.58 -8.28 -0.03
N GLN A 65 3.57 -8.19 0.84
CA GLN A 65 3.58 -7.37 2.03
C GLN A 65 2.76 -8.05 3.14
N VAL A 66 3.47 -8.63 4.10
CA VAL A 66 2.89 -9.13 5.35
C VAL A 66 2.74 -7.97 6.35
N ARG A 67 1.52 -7.76 6.85
CA ARG A 67 1.19 -6.70 7.80
C ARG A 67 1.49 -7.14 9.23
N PRO A 68 1.71 -6.19 10.17
CA PRO A 68 1.89 -6.49 11.59
C PRO A 68 0.55 -6.83 12.29
N LEU A 69 -0.20 -7.79 11.75
CA LEU A 69 -1.48 -8.22 12.29
C LEU A 69 -1.43 -9.71 12.63
N ALA A 70 -2.06 -10.11 13.73
CA ALA A 70 -2.10 -11.52 14.15
C ALA A 70 -2.69 -12.45 13.07
N ILE A 71 -3.65 -11.96 12.26
CA ILE A 71 -4.25 -12.72 11.16
C ILE A 71 -3.25 -13.03 10.02
N ASP A 72 -2.20 -12.23 9.89
CA ASP A 72 -1.17 -12.39 8.86
C ASP A 72 -0.01 -13.29 9.34
N ALA A 73 -0.04 -13.77 10.60
CA ALA A 73 0.97 -14.66 11.19
C ALA A 73 1.31 -15.91 10.34
N PRO A 74 0.34 -16.59 9.68
CA PRO A 74 0.65 -17.76 8.85
C PRO A 74 1.56 -17.48 7.65
N TYR A 75 1.68 -16.22 7.22
CA TYR A 75 2.54 -15.80 6.10
C TYR A 75 3.95 -15.39 6.55
N LEU A 76 4.19 -15.38 7.86
CA LEU A 76 5.49 -15.04 8.40
C LEU A 76 6.49 -16.19 8.24
N TYR A 77 6.09 -17.45 8.43
CA TYR A 77 7.04 -18.58 8.40
C TYR A 77 8.23 -18.39 9.37
N GLY A 78 7.93 -17.93 10.60
CA GLY A 78 8.92 -17.74 11.66
C GLY A 78 9.84 -16.55 11.44
N THR A 79 9.34 -15.48 10.82
CA THR A 79 10.04 -14.19 10.69
C THR A 79 9.10 -13.04 11.04
N ARG A 80 9.58 -11.81 10.86
CA ARG A 80 8.89 -10.56 11.17
C ARG A 80 8.01 -10.04 10.01
N PRO A 81 7.05 -9.16 10.31
CA PRO A 81 6.33 -8.36 9.31
C PRO A 81 7.25 -7.60 8.34
N SER A 82 6.64 -7.11 7.26
CA SER A 82 7.37 -6.38 6.21
C SER A 82 7.72 -4.97 6.68
N LEU A 83 8.91 -4.52 6.31
CA LEU A 83 9.41 -3.17 6.59
C LEU A 83 9.62 -2.38 5.30
N PRO A 84 9.54 -1.03 5.33
CA PRO A 84 9.88 -0.20 4.16
C PRO A 84 11.25 -0.55 3.57
N ASN A 85 12.23 -0.78 4.44
CA ASN A 85 13.62 -1.11 4.10
C ASN A 85 13.76 -2.49 3.41
N ASP A 86 12.75 -3.37 3.47
CA ASP A 86 12.75 -4.66 2.76
C ASP A 86 12.64 -4.47 1.24
N TYR A 87 12.21 -3.29 0.81
CA TYR A 87 11.96 -2.94 -0.58
C TYR A 87 13.07 -2.07 -1.18
N ALA A 88 14.20 -1.88 -0.47
CA ALA A 88 15.30 -1.00 -0.91
C ALA A 88 15.82 -1.30 -2.33
N TYR A 89 15.79 -2.57 -2.75
CA TYR A 89 16.18 -3.01 -4.10
C TYR A 89 15.00 -3.29 -5.04
N GLN A 90 13.77 -2.93 -4.65
CA GLN A 90 12.57 -3.14 -5.45
C GLN A 90 12.03 -1.82 -6.00
N THR A 91 12.39 -1.51 -7.24
CA THR A 91 11.83 -0.39 -7.98
C THR A 91 11.22 -0.88 -9.30
N PRO A 92 9.89 -0.72 -9.52
CA PRO A 92 8.87 -0.39 -8.52
C PRO A 92 8.68 -1.51 -7.48
N HIS A 93 8.16 -1.19 -6.30
CA HIS A 93 7.83 -2.20 -5.29
C HIS A 93 6.67 -3.09 -5.77
N LEU A 94 6.65 -4.36 -5.33
CA LEU A 94 5.64 -5.35 -5.75
C LEU A 94 4.79 -5.84 -4.58
N MET A 95 4.34 -4.90 -3.73
CA MET A 95 3.58 -5.20 -2.51
C MET A 95 2.23 -5.89 -2.80
N GLY A 96 1.65 -5.65 -3.99
CA GLY A 96 0.32 -6.12 -4.36
C GLY A 96 -0.79 -5.32 -3.68
N THR A 97 -2.00 -5.41 -4.23
CA THR A 97 -3.19 -4.69 -3.72
C THR A 97 -4.35 -5.62 -3.39
N GLU A 98 -4.30 -6.87 -3.86
CA GLU A 98 -5.31 -7.90 -3.64
C GLU A 98 -4.64 -9.24 -3.30
N ARG A 99 -5.31 -10.06 -2.49
CA ARG A 99 -4.84 -11.37 -2.04
C ARG A 99 -5.86 -12.46 -2.41
N GLN A 100 -5.81 -12.93 -3.65
CA GLN A 100 -6.55 -14.12 -4.10
C GLN A 100 -5.77 -15.40 -3.80
N GLY A 101 -4.44 -15.36 -3.97
CA GLY A 101 -3.50 -16.37 -3.54
C GLY A 101 -2.79 -15.97 -2.23
N PRO A 102 -2.00 -16.86 -1.62
CA PRO A 102 -1.25 -16.55 -0.41
C PRO A 102 -0.21 -15.44 -0.66
N ASP A 103 0.15 -14.71 0.40
CA ASP A 103 1.26 -13.76 0.37
C ASP A 103 2.60 -14.48 0.09
N LEU A 104 3.45 -13.86 -0.74
CA LEU A 104 4.71 -14.44 -1.20
C LEU A 104 5.96 -13.73 -0.65
N THR A 105 5.81 -12.78 0.28
CA THR A 105 6.94 -12.02 0.85
C THR A 105 8.01 -12.92 1.45
N ASN A 106 7.59 -14.01 2.09
CA ASN A 106 8.46 -14.92 2.85
C ASN A 106 8.46 -16.35 2.28
N ILE A 107 8.07 -16.52 1.00
CA ILE A 107 7.90 -17.85 0.40
C ILE A 107 9.21 -18.65 0.34
N GLY A 108 10.37 -17.98 0.27
CA GLY A 108 11.67 -18.63 0.31
C GLY A 108 11.99 -19.33 1.63
N ARG A 109 11.39 -18.86 2.75
CA ARG A 109 11.48 -19.56 4.04
C ARG A 109 10.52 -20.75 4.14
N LYS A 110 9.38 -20.69 3.44
CA LYS A 110 8.43 -21.79 3.38
C LYS A 110 8.94 -22.95 2.52
N TYR A 111 9.57 -22.63 1.39
CA TYR A 111 10.05 -23.60 0.41
C TYR A 111 11.56 -23.42 0.13
N PRO A 112 12.43 -23.72 1.12
CA PRO A 112 13.87 -23.64 0.94
C PRO A 112 14.43 -24.81 0.12
N GLY A 113 15.63 -24.63 -0.42
CA GLY A 113 16.41 -25.70 -1.05
C GLY A 113 15.78 -26.30 -2.32
N GLU A 114 16.32 -27.45 -2.74
CA GLU A 114 15.91 -28.09 -4.00
C GLU A 114 14.49 -28.68 -3.93
N GLU A 115 14.09 -29.23 -2.78
CA GLU A 115 12.72 -29.72 -2.58
C GLU A 115 11.70 -28.58 -2.71
N GLY A 116 12.00 -27.42 -2.11
CA GLY A 116 11.18 -26.22 -2.24
C GLY A 116 11.07 -25.74 -3.68
N LYS A 117 12.18 -25.79 -4.43
CA LYS A 117 12.21 -25.45 -5.85
C LYS A 117 11.30 -26.38 -6.67
N ILE A 118 11.37 -27.69 -6.46
CA ILE A 118 10.48 -28.66 -7.11
C ILE A 118 9.02 -28.32 -6.82
N LYS A 119 8.69 -28.03 -5.55
CA LYS A 119 7.32 -27.69 -5.14
C LYS A 119 6.82 -26.42 -5.81
N LEU A 120 7.63 -25.37 -5.85
CA LEU A 120 7.30 -24.10 -6.50
C LEU A 120 7.13 -24.29 -8.02
N THR A 121 8.02 -25.03 -8.67
CA THR A 121 7.91 -25.37 -10.09
C THR A 121 6.59 -26.08 -10.39
N GLN A 122 6.19 -27.05 -9.58
CA GLN A 122 4.92 -27.74 -9.75
C GLN A 122 3.72 -26.81 -9.55
N LEU A 123 3.76 -25.91 -8.56
CA LEU A 123 2.71 -24.91 -8.33
C LEU A 123 2.58 -23.93 -9.50
N ILE A 124 3.69 -23.50 -10.09
CA ILE A 124 3.71 -22.58 -11.24
C ILE A 124 3.17 -23.29 -12.49
N ARG A 125 3.63 -24.52 -12.76
CA ARG A 125 3.21 -25.28 -13.94
C ARG A 125 1.74 -25.65 -13.88
N ASN A 126 1.31 -26.30 -12.81
CA ASN A 126 -0.08 -26.69 -12.65
C ASN A 126 -0.48 -26.76 -11.18
N PRO A 127 -1.00 -25.66 -10.61
CA PRO A 127 -1.31 -25.59 -9.18
C PRO A 127 -2.40 -26.60 -8.78
N ARG A 128 -3.27 -26.98 -9.73
CA ARG A 128 -4.38 -27.93 -9.51
C ARG A 128 -3.93 -29.36 -9.25
N LEU A 129 -2.69 -29.71 -9.58
CA LEU A 129 -2.11 -31.01 -9.22
C LEU A 129 -1.81 -31.11 -7.72
N ILE A 130 -1.58 -29.96 -7.06
CA ILE A 130 -1.26 -29.90 -5.63
C ILE A 130 -2.49 -29.49 -4.83
N LEU A 131 -3.25 -28.52 -5.34
CA LEU A 131 -4.43 -27.97 -4.72
C LEU A 131 -5.57 -27.97 -5.74
N PRO A 132 -6.44 -29.00 -5.76
CA PRO A 132 -7.49 -29.13 -6.78
C PRO A 132 -8.42 -27.91 -6.89
N ALA A 133 -8.64 -27.20 -5.78
CA ALA A 133 -9.46 -25.99 -5.71
C ALA A 133 -8.70 -24.68 -6.05
N ALA A 134 -7.45 -24.76 -6.53
CA ALA A 134 -6.67 -23.57 -6.86
C ALA A 134 -7.30 -22.79 -8.02
N LEU A 135 -7.53 -21.49 -7.78
CA LEU A 135 -7.93 -20.52 -8.81
C LEU A 135 -6.75 -20.02 -9.64
N MET A 136 -5.52 -20.22 -9.16
CA MET A 136 -4.29 -19.81 -9.83
C MET A 136 -4.21 -20.44 -11.24
N PRO A 137 -3.94 -19.66 -12.29
CA PRO A 137 -3.72 -20.19 -13.64
C PRO A 137 -2.50 -21.10 -13.73
N SER A 138 -2.45 -21.92 -14.78
CA SER A 138 -1.27 -22.69 -15.15
C SER A 138 -0.33 -21.85 -16.00
N PHE A 139 0.96 -21.86 -15.67
CA PHE A 139 2.02 -21.19 -16.42
C PHE A 139 2.94 -22.19 -17.14
N ASP A 140 2.41 -23.34 -17.53
CA ASP A 140 3.19 -24.42 -18.16
C ASP A 140 3.78 -24.04 -19.54
N TYR A 141 3.28 -22.95 -20.14
CA TYR A 141 3.80 -22.40 -21.39
C TYR A 141 5.10 -21.60 -21.22
N LEU A 142 5.52 -21.29 -19.98
CA LEU A 142 6.81 -20.65 -19.73
C LEU A 142 7.95 -21.64 -20.03
N SER A 143 9.08 -21.12 -20.52
CA SER A 143 10.26 -21.96 -20.71
C SER A 143 10.83 -22.44 -19.37
N GLU A 144 11.60 -23.54 -19.39
CA GLU A 144 12.30 -24.02 -18.19
C GLU A 144 13.18 -22.93 -17.56
N GLU A 145 13.83 -22.13 -18.39
CA GLU A 145 14.67 -21.02 -17.93
C GLU A 145 13.83 -19.96 -17.19
N GLN A 146 12.69 -19.54 -17.76
CA GLN A 146 11.80 -18.58 -17.12
C GLN A 146 11.24 -19.09 -15.80
N ILE A 147 10.89 -20.38 -15.72
CA ILE A 147 10.41 -21.00 -14.49
C ILE A 147 11.53 -21.04 -13.45
N ASN A 148 12.74 -21.45 -13.82
CA ASN A 148 13.87 -21.49 -12.90
C ASN A 148 14.23 -20.10 -12.36
N GLN A 149 14.22 -19.08 -13.22
CA GLN A 149 14.43 -17.69 -12.83
C GLN A 149 13.32 -17.20 -11.88
N LEU A 150 12.06 -17.46 -12.21
CA LEU A 150 10.91 -17.13 -11.36
C LEU A 150 11.02 -17.81 -9.99
N VAL A 151 11.37 -19.09 -9.94
CA VAL A 151 11.57 -19.80 -8.69
C VAL A 151 12.76 -19.24 -7.90
N SER A 152 13.86 -18.88 -8.57
CA SER A 152 15.00 -18.21 -7.93
C SER A 152 14.60 -16.89 -7.26
N TYR A 153 13.77 -16.08 -7.94
CA TYR A 153 13.17 -14.88 -7.35
C TYR A 153 12.29 -15.18 -6.13
N LEU A 154 11.39 -16.16 -6.25
CA LEU A 154 10.50 -16.54 -5.14
C LEU A 154 11.29 -17.10 -3.95
N GLN A 155 12.30 -17.93 -4.17
CA GLN A 155 13.13 -18.48 -3.10
C GLN A 155 14.02 -17.43 -2.44
N PHE A 156 14.33 -16.34 -3.13
CA PHE A 156 14.98 -15.19 -2.51
C PHE A 156 14.05 -14.41 -1.57
N ASN A 157 12.75 -14.36 -1.86
CA ASN A 157 11.79 -13.59 -1.07
C ASN A 157 11.71 -14.10 0.38
N GLY A 158 12.23 -13.26 1.28
CA GLY A 158 12.25 -13.46 2.73
C GLY A 158 13.26 -14.47 3.25
N SER A 159 14.07 -15.12 2.39
CA SER A 159 15.09 -16.09 2.83
C SER A 159 16.21 -15.44 3.65
N TRP A 160 16.47 -14.15 3.43
CA TRP A 160 17.46 -13.35 4.14
C TRP A 160 16.94 -12.76 5.46
N LYS A 161 15.63 -12.80 5.72
CA LYS A 161 15.05 -12.17 6.91
C LYS A 161 15.41 -12.96 8.16
N GLU A 162 15.73 -12.23 9.23
CA GLU A 162 15.96 -12.79 10.56
C GLU A 162 14.79 -13.66 11.05
N ALA A 163 15.12 -14.70 11.80
CA ALA A 163 14.11 -15.53 12.46
C ALA A 163 13.50 -14.77 13.64
N TYR A 164 12.19 -14.91 13.80
CA TYR A 164 11.43 -14.34 14.91
C TYR A 164 10.28 -15.28 15.28
N ASP A 165 10.22 -15.65 16.55
CA ASP A 165 9.26 -16.60 17.12
C ASP A 165 8.38 -15.98 18.22
N GLY A 166 8.57 -14.70 18.53
CA GLY A 166 7.79 -13.98 19.54
C GLY A 166 6.42 -13.47 19.05
N PRO A 167 5.64 -12.82 19.94
CA PRO A 167 4.36 -12.22 19.58
C PRO A 167 4.52 -11.06 18.60
N ILE A 168 3.81 -11.08 17.47
CA ILE A 168 3.90 -10.03 16.43
C ILE A 168 3.60 -8.63 16.97
N THR A 169 2.68 -8.53 17.93
CA THR A 169 2.34 -7.26 18.59
C THR A 169 3.52 -6.67 19.34
N GLU A 170 4.34 -7.53 19.95
CA GLU A 170 5.54 -7.13 20.69
C GLU A 170 6.66 -6.74 19.73
N TRP A 171 6.87 -7.50 18.65
CA TRP A 171 7.82 -7.12 17.60
C TRP A 171 7.51 -5.74 17.02
N THR A 172 6.24 -5.50 16.67
CA THR A 172 5.81 -4.25 16.04
C THR A 172 5.99 -3.07 16.98
N TYR A 173 5.64 -3.25 18.26
CA TYR A 173 5.89 -2.25 19.27
C TYR A 173 7.39 -1.94 19.41
N ASN A 174 8.24 -2.97 19.53
CA ASN A 174 9.68 -2.81 19.68
C ASN A 174 10.33 -2.17 18.45
N TYR A 175 9.94 -2.55 17.24
CA TYR A 175 10.45 -1.95 16.01
C TYR A 175 10.12 -0.46 15.92
N LEU A 176 8.88 -0.06 16.24
CA LEU A 176 8.47 1.35 16.25
C LEU A 176 9.15 2.13 17.38
N ARG A 177 9.37 1.50 18.53
CA ARG A 177 10.03 2.07 19.70
C ARG A 177 11.51 2.32 19.44
N ASP A 178 12.21 1.36 18.84
CA ASP A 178 13.67 1.37 18.66
C ASP A 178 14.10 1.85 17.26
N ALA A 179 13.22 2.52 16.51
CA ALA A 179 13.55 3.05 15.20
C ALA A 179 14.80 3.97 15.30
N PRO A 180 15.83 3.78 14.45
CA PRO A 180 17.16 4.36 14.64
C PRO A 180 17.19 5.90 14.65
N ASN A 181 16.10 6.55 14.28
CA ASN A 181 15.94 8.01 14.23
C ASN A 181 15.18 8.60 15.43
N LEU A 182 14.80 7.79 16.43
CA LEU A 182 14.10 8.28 17.61
C LEU A 182 15.07 8.54 18.77
N THR A 183 15.04 9.75 19.31
CA THR A 183 15.74 10.06 20.56
C THR A 183 15.03 9.37 21.74
N GLU A 184 15.76 9.06 22.82
CA GLU A 184 15.14 8.51 24.05
C GLU A 184 13.98 9.38 24.57
N GLN A 185 14.08 10.69 24.40
CA GLN A 185 13.00 11.62 24.74
C GLN A 185 11.76 11.45 23.84
N ALA A 186 11.95 11.22 22.53
CA ALA A 186 10.86 10.93 21.60
C ALA A 186 10.16 9.62 21.96
N ILE A 187 10.94 8.57 22.25
CA ILE A 187 10.42 7.27 22.69
C ILE A 187 9.57 7.42 23.95
N ALA A 188 10.12 8.08 24.98
CA ALA A 188 9.39 8.33 26.24
C ALA A 188 8.13 9.20 26.06
N SER A 189 8.09 10.06 25.05
CA SER A 189 6.89 10.85 24.71
C SER A 189 5.81 9.99 24.04
N ILE A 190 6.21 9.08 23.15
CA ILE A 190 5.32 8.14 22.47
C ILE A 190 4.71 7.16 23.47
N ASP A 191 5.53 6.62 24.39
CA ASP A 191 5.06 5.69 25.42
C ASP A 191 4.01 6.35 26.32
N ARG A 192 4.27 7.58 26.76
CA ARG A 192 3.29 8.37 27.53
C ARG A 192 2.02 8.67 26.72
N ALA A 193 2.15 9.02 25.44
CA ALA A 193 1.00 9.31 24.58
C ALA A 193 0.14 8.07 24.32
N THR A 194 0.76 6.91 24.18
CA THR A 194 0.11 5.62 23.95
C THR A 194 -0.60 5.13 25.22
N GLN A 195 0.03 5.27 26.39
CA GLN A 195 -0.56 4.90 27.68
C GLN A 195 -1.71 5.83 28.11
N ASN A 196 -1.71 7.09 27.65
CA ASN A 196 -2.74 8.08 28.02
C ASN A 196 -3.95 8.15 27.07
N HIS A 197 -4.15 7.19 26.16
CA HIS A 197 -5.30 7.15 25.24
C HIS A 197 -5.58 8.50 24.52
N ILE A 198 -4.56 9.12 23.93
CA ILE A 198 -4.67 10.42 23.20
C ILE A 198 -5.30 10.22 21.78
N SER A 199 -6.29 9.34 21.63
CA SER A 199 -7.08 9.19 20.39
C SER A 199 -8.34 10.05 20.40
N ILE A 200 -8.84 10.37 21.60
CA ILE A 200 -10.10 11.11 21.79
C ILE A 200 -10.00 12.59 21.38
N PRO A 201 -8.91 13.34 21.64
CA PRO A 201 -8.88 14.77 21.32
C PRO A 201 -8.91 15.07 19.82
N ILE A 202 -8.11 14.37 19.01
CA ILE A 202 -7.93 14.66 17.58
C ILE A 202 -9.21 14.39 16.78
N ILE A 203 -9.90 13.29 17.06
CA ILE A 203 -11.18 12.95 16.42
C ILE A 203 -12.24 14.02 16.73
N VAL A 204 -12.30 14.50 17.97
CA VAL A 204 -13.23 15.56 18.38
C VAL A 204 -12.93 16.86 17.65
N THR A 205 -11.66 17.27 17.53
CA THR A 205 -11.31 18.51 16.82
C THR A 205 -11.62 18.44 15.33
N MET A 206 -11.29 17.33 14.65
CA MET A 206 -11.59 17.15 13.23
C MET A 206 -13.10 17.14 12.96
N THR A 207 -13.88 16.51 13.84
CA THR A 207 -15.34 16.48 13.75
C THR A 207 -15.93 17.88 13.92
N LEU A 208 -15.43 18.67 14.88
CA LEU A 208 -15.87 20.05 15.09
C LEU A 208 -15.56 20.96 13.89
N VAL A 209 -14.38 20.81 13.26
CA VAL A 209 -14.03 21.57 12.04
C VAL A 209 -14.97 21.23 10.89
N MET A 210 -15.26 19.93 10.67
CA MET A 210 -16.19 19.50 9.62
C MET A 210 -17.61 20.01 9.85
N ILE A 211 -18.09 20.01 11.11
CA ILE A 211 -19.38 20.59 11.47
C ILE A 211 -19.39 22.09 11.17
N CYS A 212 -18.35 22.84 11.56
CA CYS A 212 -18.26 24.28 11.29
C CYS A 212 -18.30 24.61 9.80
N VAL A 213 -17.56 23.86 8.97
CA VAL A 213 -17.56 24.03 7.50
C VAL A 213 -18.93 23.71 6.91
N PHE A 214 -19.54 22.59 7.33
CA PHE A 214 -20.86 22.21 6.86
C PHE A 214 -21.92 23.24 7.26
N TYR A 215 -21.85 23.76 8.49
CA TYR A 215 -22.76 24.79 8.98
C TYR A 215 -22.58 26.12 8.22
N ALA A 216 -21.35 26.50 7.89
CA ALA A 216 -21.09 27.69 7.08
C ALA A 216 -21.66 27.56 5.66
N ILE A 217 -21.51 26.39 5.02
CA ILE A 217 -22.08 26.09 3.70
C ILE A 217 -23.60 26.07 3.77
N TRP A 218 -24.18 25.33 4.71
CA TRP A 218 -25.63 25.24 4.91
C TRP A 218 -26.26 26.61 5.23
N TRP A 219 -25.60 27.40 6.07
CA TRP A 219 -26.05 28.75 6.42
C TRP A 219 -25.97 29.71 5.23
N SER A 220 -24.93 29.59 4.40
CA SER A 220 -24.80 30.34 3.14
C SER A 220 -25.92 29.97 2.14
N TRP A 221 -26.22 28.67 2.02
CA TRP A 221 -27.34 28.15 1.23
C TRP A 221 -28.69 28.65 1.74
N ARG A 222 -28.95 28.57 3.05
CA ARG A 222 -30.20 29.04 3.67
C ARG A 222 -30.42 30.55 3.54
N ARG A 223 -29.35 31.36 3.55
CA ARG A 223 -29.41 32.81 3.29
C ARG A 223 -29.68 33.17 1.83
N GLY A 224 -29.78 32.17 0.96
CA GLY A 224 -30.22 32.35 -0.42
C GLY A 224 -29.15 32.88 -1.37
N HIS A 225 -27.88 32.86 -0.98
CA HIS A 225 -26.77 33.29 -1.84
C HIS A 225 -26.52 32.38 -3.05
N PHE A 226 -27.24 31.26 -3.17
CA PHE A 226 -27.17 30.33 -4.30
C PHE A 226 -28.34 30.46 -5.30
N TYR A 227 -29.43 31.17 -4.97
CA TYR A 227 -30.59 31.31 -5.87
C TYR A 227 -30.28 32.10 -7.15
N ASP A 228 -29.23 32.92 -7.16
CA ASP A 228 -28.82 33.66 -8.35
C ASP A 228 -28.29 32.76 -9.50
N LEU A 229 -28.08 31.46 -9.27
CA LEU A 229 -27.61 30.51 -10.29
C LEU A 229 -28.74 30.00 -11.20
N GLU A 230 -30.01 30.10 -10.77
CA GLU A 230 -31.16 29.60 -11.53
C GLU A 230 -31.62 30.58 -12.61
N GLU A 231 -31.56 31.90 -12.35
CA GLU A 231 -31.97 32.92 -13.32
C GLU A 231 -31.30 32.81 -14.71
N PRO A 232 -29.96 32.64 -14.83
CA PRO A 232 -29.33 32.55 -16.15
C PRO A 232 -29.65 31.23 -16.87
N ALA A 233 -29.93 30.14 -16.15
CA ALA A 233 -30.28 28.86 -16.77
C ALA A 233 -31.72 28.86 -17.32
N ILE A 234 -32.66 29.47 -16.59
CA ILE A 234 -34.06 29.62 -17.02
C ILE A 234 -34.17 30.62 -18.19
N ARG A 235 -33.37 31.69 -18.20
CA ARG A 235 -33.34 32.65 -19.33
C ARG A 235 -32.84 32.04 -20.65
N MET A 236 -31.95 31.05 -20.62
CA MET A 236 -31.48 30.38 -21.84
C MET A 236 -32.57 29.50 -22.46
N ILE A 237 -33.41 28.86 -21.64
CA ILE A 237 -34.51 28.01 -22.12
C ILE A 237 -35.60 28.85 -22.80
N HIS A 238 -35.91 30.04 -22.28
CA HIS A 238 -36.94 30.90 -22.85
C HIS A 238 -36.49 31.75 -24.06
N HIS A 239 -35.18 31.83 -24.35
CA HIS A 239 -34.70 32.62 -25.49
C HIS A 239 -34.76 31.85 -26.83
N ASP A 240 -34.89 30.52 -26.80
CA ASP A 240 -34.95 29.66 -28.00
C ASP A 240 -36.38 29.43 -28.53
N GLU A 241 -37.43 29.77 -27.76
CA GLU A 241 -38.83 29.58 -28.19
C GLU A 241 -39.45 30.79 -28.90
N GLY A 242 -38.69 31.88 -29.09
CA GLY A 242 -39.23 33.18 -29.52
C GLY A 242 -38.81 33.70 -30.89
N ASN A 243 -38.11 32.93 -31.72
CA ASN A 243 -37.65 33.42 -33.02
C ASN A 243 -37.80 32.37 -34.13
N ASN A 244 -39.05 32.16 -34.56
CA ASN A 244 -39.43 31.57 -35.85
C ASN A 244 -40.72 32.24 -36.34
#